data_AF-A0A8C6SZ57-F1
#
_entry.id   AF-A0A8C6SZ57-F1
#
_cell.length_a   1.000
_cell.length_b   1.000
_cell.length_c   1.000
_cell.angle_alpha   90.00
_cell.angle_beta   90.00
_cell.angle_gamma   90.00
#
_symmetry.space_group_name_H-M   'P 1'
#
loop_
_entity.id
_entity.type
_entity.pdbx_description
1 polymer ?
#
loop_
_entity_poly.entity_id
_entity_poly.type
_entity_poly.pdbx_seq_one_letter_code
_entity_poly.pdbx_strand_id
1 'polypeptide(L)'
;MKPCIVASVDKKMYKTVPNMDDVVSMAESTMTVDDIEGELAKIERIRDVLVRRESELRYMMDDIQLCREITRLKKELHKLVSIPDNDKSNEDRQKEEELLLQIHKLVETRDFLVDDVEFERLREKEEDKEMADFLTSKFTPKITRTARRRMPSRAQQASSPFSKTGLTLLKECCGFPCSIM
;
A
#
# COMPACT_ATOMS: atom_id res chain seq x y z
N MET A 1 72.65 4.71 -7.23
CA MET A 1 73.07 5.78 -8.17
C MET A 1 73.19 5.15 -9.56
N LYS A 2 72.46 5.75 -10.53
CA LYS A 2 72.49 5.71 -12.01
C LYS A 2 73.46 4.76 -12.76
N PRO A 3 73.11 4.20 -13.94
CA PRO A 3 72.56 5.03 -15.03
C PRO A 3 71.41 4.45 -15.89
N CYS A 4 70.57 5.38 -16.34
CA CYS A 4 69.72 5.29 -17.52
C CYS A 4 70.60 5.17 -18.78
N ILE A 5 70.23 4.27 -19.69
CA ILE A 5 70.66 4.31 -21.08
C ILE A 5 69.52 4.93 -21.88
N VAL A 6 69.78 6.13 -22.40
CA VAL A 6 69.05 6.74 -23.51
C VAL A 6 69.56 6.13 -24.80
N ALA A 7 68.66 5.64 -25.65
CA ALA A 7 68.93 5.37 -27.04
C ALA A 7 67.82 5.99 -27.89
N SER A 8 68.27 6.61 -28.98
CA SER A 8 67.61 7.66 -29.74
C SER A 8 66.47 7.17 -30.63
N VAL A 9 65.65 8.16 -30.98
CA VAL A 9 64.52 8.17 -31.90
C VAL A 9 64.93 7.74 -33.31
N ASP A 10 64.13 6.87 -33.93
CA ASP A 10 63.98 6.82 -35.39
C ASP A 10 62.54 7.13 -35.80
N LYS A 11 62.43 7.97 -36.83
CA LYS A 11 61.25 8.74 -37.21
C LYS A 11 60.63 8.16 -38.48
N LYS A 12 59.30 8.03 -38.43
CA LYS A 12 58.30 7.99 -39.53
C LYS A 12 58.16 6.71 -40.35
N MET A 13 56.95 6.16 -40.28
CA MET A 13 56.37 5.35 -41.35
C MET A 13 54.82 5.41 -41.30
N TYR A 14 54.26 6.18 -42.24
CA TYR A 14 52.87 6.36 -42.71
C TYR A 14 51.61 5.87 -41.95
N LYS A 15 50.67 6.82 -41.87
CA LYS A 15 49.19 6.77 -41.83
C LYS A 15 48.48 5.42 -42.04
N THR A 16 47.54 5.13 -41.15
CA THR A 16 46.14 4.79 -41.51
C THR A 16 45.24 5.28 -40.39
N VAL A 17 44.39 6.27 -40.66
CA VAL A 17 43.35 6.75 -39.72
C VAL A 17 42.20 5.75 -39.84
N PRO A 18 41.79 5.05 -38.76
CA PRO A 18 40.57 4.26 -38.79
C PRO A 18 39.38 5.19 -38.98
N ASN A 19 38.46 4.75 -39.83
CA ASN A 19 37.28 5.45 -40.29
C ASN A 19 36.48 6.11 -39.13
N MET A 20 36.06 7.36 -39.31
CA MET A 20 35.24 8.14 -38.35
C MET A 20 33.74 7.81 -38.44
N ASP A 21 33.38 6.65 -39.00
CA ASP A 21 31.99 6.25 -39.26
C ASP A 21 31.42 5.25 -38.25
N ASP A 22 32.12 5.04 -37.12
CA ASP A 22 31.58 4.29 -35.98
C ASP A 22 31.68 5.13 -34.69
N VAL A 23 31.37 6.42 -34.82
CA VAL A 23 30.90 7.18 -33.66
C VAL A 23 29.51 6.66 -33.40
N VAL A 24 29.39 5.78 -32.40
CA VAL A 24 28.12 5.51 -31.72
C VAL A 24 27.48 6.86 -31.49
N SER A 25 26.46 7.16 -32.29
CA SER A 25 25.59 8.30 -32.06
C SER A 25 24.89 8.00 -30.75
N MET A 26 25.52 8.42 -29.66
CA MET A 26 24.81 8.83 -28.47
C MET A 26 23.99 10.04 -28.93
N ALA A 27 22.90 9.79 -29.66
CA ALA A 27 21.80 10.73 -29.70
C ALA A 27 21.45 10.89 -28.22
N GLU A 28 21.99 11.97 -27.67
CA GLU A 28 21.73 12.52 -26.36
C GLU A 28 20.26 12.24 -26.06
N SER A 29 19.98 11.36 -25.09
CA SER A 29 18.66 11.30 -24.49
C SER A 29 18.44 12.68 -23.88
N THR A 30 17.90 13.59 -24.69
CA THR A 30 17.58 14.97 -24.33
C THR A 30 16.33 14.92 -23.47
N MET A 31 16.45 14.32 -22.29
CA MET A 31 15.44 14.45 -21.25
C MET A 31 15.39 15.94 -20.92
N THR A 32 14.27 16.56 -21.28
CA THR A 32 14.04 17.97 -20.97
C THR A 32 13.81 18.12 -19.47
N VAL A 33 13.95 19.34 -18.95
CA VAL A 33 13.61 19.63 -17.55
C VAL A 33 12.17 19.23 -17.25
N ASP A 34 11.25 19.51 -18.18
CA ASP A 34 9.84 19.13 -18.08
C ASP A 34 9.64 17.60 -17.98
N ASP A 35 10.45 16.81 -18.70
CA ASP A 35 10.39 15.34 -18.62
C ASP A 35 10.86 14.84 -17.25
N ILE A 36 11.92 15.43 -16.71
CA ILE A 36 12.45 15.10 -15.37
C ILE A 36 11.43 15.47 -14.28
N GLU A 37 10.82 16.64 -14.38
CA GLU A 37 9.75 17.09 -13.47
C GLU A 37 8.52 16.17 -13.55
N GLY A 38 8.16 15.74 -14.76
CA GLY A 38 7.08 14.78 -14.99
C GLY A 38 7.34 13.42 -14.34
N GLU A 39 8.56 12.90 -14.44
CA GLU A 39 8.96 11.65 -13.78
C GLU A 39 9.03 11.80 -12.26
N LEU A 40 9.53 12.93 -11.74
CA LEU A 40 9.51 13.21 -10.30
C LEU A 40 8.08 13.18 -9.75
N ALA A 41 7.14 13.85 -10.41
CA ALA A 41 5.72 13.85 -10.01
C ALA A 41 5.08 12.45 -10.08
N LYS A 42 5.55 11.56 -10.97
CA LYS A 42 5.12 10.15 -10.97
C LYS A 42 5.68 9.42 -9.75
N ILE A 43 6.96 9.60 -9.44
CA ILE A 43 7.61 8.98 -8.27
C ILE A 43 6.92 9.41 -6.98
N GLU A 44 6.60 10.70 -6.83
CA GLU A 44 5.90 11.20 -5.64
C GLU A 44 4.53 10.56 -5.47
N ARG A 45 3.73 10.49 -6.54
CA ARG A 45 2.42 9.81 -6.48
C ARG A 45 2.55 8.33 -6.12
N ILE A 46 3.56 7.63 -6.65
CA ILE A 46 3.82 6.23 -6.31
C ILE A 46 4.20 6.11 -4.83
N ARG A 47 5.09 6.97 -4.33
CA ARG A 47 5.48 7.01 -2.92
C ARG A 47 4.26 7.19 -2.02
N ASP A 48 3.38 8.12 -2.33
CA ASP A 48 2.20 8.40 -1.49
C ASP A 48 1.26 7.17 -1.45
N VAL A 49 1.03 6.51 -2.58
CA VAL A 49 0.27 5.25 -2.64
C VAL A 49 0.92 4.15 -1.80
N LEU A 50 2.25 4.01 -1.88
CA LEU A 50 2.98 2.99 -1.12
C LEU A 50 2.94 3.24 0.38
N VAL A 51 3.06 4.49 0.83
CA VAL A 51 2.99 4.86 2.25
C VAL A 51 1.60 4.56 2.82
N ARG A 52 0.53 4.90 2.10
CA ARG A 52 -0.85 4.55 2.51
C ARG A 52 -1.02 3.03 2.63
N ARG A 53 -0.53 2.30 1.63
CA ARG A 53 -0.57 0.83 1.64
C ARG A 53 0.25 0.22 2.79
N GLU A 54 1.39 0.81 3.13
CA GLU A 54 2.20 0.40 4.28
C GLU A 54 1.42 0.57 5.58
N SER A 55 0.74 1.70 5.75
CA SER A 55 -0.15 1.95 6.90
C SER A 55 -1.26 0.89 6.99
N GLU A 56 -1.97 0.62 5.89
CA GLU A 56 -2.98 -0.47 5.84
C GLU A 56 -2.40 -1.82 6.28
N LEU A 57 -1.20 -2.15 5.80
CA LEU A 57 -0.52 -3.39 6.15
C LEU A 57 -0.15 -3.46 7.63
N ARG A 58 0.21 -2.32 8.24
CA ARG A 58 0.50 -2.22 9.68
C ARG A 58 -0.75 -2.47 10.51
N TYR A 59 -1.88 -1.85 10.16
CA TYR A 59 -3.18 -2.13 10.80
C TYR A 59 -3.57 -3.61 10.70
N MET A 60 -3.40 -4.23 9.53
CA MET A 60 -3.68 -5.66 9.36
C MET A 60 -2.75 -6.55 10.21
N MET A 61 -1.47 -6.17 10.33
CA MET A 61 -0.54 -6.91 11.17
C MET A 61 -0.93 -6.83 12.65
N ASP A 62 -1.36 -5.65 13.13
CA ASP A 62 -1.81 -5.45 14.50
C ASP A 62 -3.11 -6.23 14.78
N ASP A 63 -4.08 -6.22 13.87
CA ASP A 63 -5.30 -7.04 13.98
C ASP A 63 -4.98 -8.54 14.04
N ILE A 64 -4.04 -9.02 13.21
CA ILE A 64 -3.57 -10.41 13.25
C ILE A 64 -2.97 -10.75 14.61
N GLN A 65 -2.20 -9.85 15.22
CA GLN A 65 -1.62 -10.07 16.56
C GLN A 65 -2.70 -10.13 17.64
N LEU A 66 -3.66 -9.20 17.63
CA LEU A 66 -4.80 -9.21 18.54
C LEU A 66 -5.62 -10.50 18.39
N CYS A 67 -5.93 -10.90 17.16
CA CYS A 67 -6.68 -12.12 16.87
C CYS A 67 -5.95 -13.39 17.34
N ARG A 68 -4.63 -13.46 17.18
CA ARG A 68 -3.81 -14.58 17.68
C ARG A 68 -3.91 -14.69 19.20
N GLU A 69 -3.77 -13.56 19.90
CA GLU A 69 -3.80 -13.55 21.36
C GLU A 69 -5.20 -13.87 21.90
N ILE A 70 -6.25 -13.27 21.33
CA ILE A 70 -7.65 -13.61 21.64
C ILE A 70 -7.88 -15.11 21.44
N THR A 71 -7.38 -15.69 20.36
CA THR A 71 -7.54 -17.13 20.08
C THR A 71 -6.81 -17.98 21.11
N ARG A 72 -5.61 -17.59 21.55
CA ARG A 72 -4.86 -18.28 22.61
C ARG A 72 -5.63 -18.26 23.92
N LEU A 73 -6.08 -17.08 24.37
CA LEU A 73 -6.84 -16.92 25.60
C LEU A 73 -8.17 -17.67 25.56
N LYS A 74 -8.90 -17.61 24.43
CA LYS A 74 -10.14 -18.38 24.24
C LYS A 74 -9.92 -19.89 24.35
N LYS A 75 -8.81 -20.42 23.83
CA LYS A 75 -8.46 -21.84 23.98
C LYS A 75 -8.19 -22.22 25.43
N GLU A 76 -7.55 -21.33 26.21
CA GLU A 76 -7.34 -21.55 27.64
C GLU A 76 -8.65 -21.49 28.42
N LEU A 77 -9.48 -20.49 28.14
CA LEU A 77 -10.81 -20.32 28.74
C LEU A 77 -11.70 -21.54 28.48
N HIS A 78 -11.72 -22.04 27.24
CA HIS A 78 -12.52 -23.21 26.88
C HIS A 78 -12.17 -24.47 27.70
N LYS A 79 -10.90 -24.62 28.13
CA LYS A 79 -10.51 -25.74 29.00
C LYS A 79 -11.21 -25.65 30.36
N LEU A 80 -11.30 -24.45 30.94
CA LEU A 80 -11.96 -24.23 32.24
C LEU A 80 -13.48 -24.35 32.10
N VAL A 81 -14.06 -23.73 31.06
CA VAL A 81 -15.51 -23.78 30.78
C VAL A 81 -16.00 -25.21 30.52
N SER A 82 -15.13 -26.10 30.02
CA SER A 82 -15.49 -27.51 29.81
C SER A 82 -15.62 -28.33 31.10
N ILE A 83 -15.17 -27.81 32.25
CA ILE A 83 -15.33 -28.45 33.56
C ILE A 83 -16.73 -28.12 34.10
N PRO A 84 -17.51 -29.10 34.59
CA PRO A 84 -18.79 -28.83 35.23
C PRO A 84 -18.63 -27.89 36.44
N ASP A 85 -19.57 -26.97 36.66
CA ASP A 85 -19.43 -25.95 37.72
C ASP A 85 -19.32 -26.51 39.14
N ASN A 86 -19.85 -27.71 39.39
CA ASN A 86 -19.73 -28.40 40.68
C ASN A 86 -18.32 -28.95 40.93
N ASP A 87 -17.54 -29.16 39.87
CA ASP A 87 -16.21 -29.75 39.90
C ASP A 87 -15.10 -28.70 39.74
N LYS A 88 -15.46 -27.41 39.56
CA LYS A 88 -14.50 -26.30 39.47
C LYS A 88 -13.98 -25.91 40.85
N SER A 89 -12.66 -25.75 40.95
CA SER A 89 -12.04 -25.11 42.12
C SER A 89 -12.31 -23.60 42.15
N ASN A 90 -12.01 -22.94 43.26
CA ASN A 90 -12.12 -21.48 43.34
C ASN A 90 -11.08 -20.81 42.41
N GLU A 91 -9.89 -21.40 42.34
CA GLU A 91 -8.82 -21.00 41.44
C GLU A 91 -9.23 -21.09 39.96
N ASP A 92 -9.97 -22.13 39.57
CA ASP A 92 -10.50 -22.26 38.20
C ASP A 92 -11.48 -21.12 37.88
N ARG A 93 -12.37 -20.78 38.83
CA ARG A 93 -13.34 -19.68 38.65
C ARG A 93 -12.67 -18.33 38.54
N GLN A 94 -11.69 -18.05 39.41
CA GLN A 94 -10.91 -16.81 39.34
C GLN A 94 -10.16 -16.70 38.01
N LYS A 95 -9.53 -17.79 37.56
CA LYS A 95 -8.82 -17.80 36.28
C LYS A 95 -9.77 -17.64 35.08
N GLU A 96 -10.97 -18.20 35.15
CA GLU A 96 -12.02 -18.00 34.14
C GLU A 96 -12.40 -16.52 34.02
N GLU A 97 -12.64 -15.84 35.14
CA GLU A 97 -12.94 -14.40 35.19
C GLU A 97 -11.77 -13.54 34.67
N GLU A 98 -10.54 -13.86 35.07
CA GLU A 98 -9.34 -13.17 34.57
C GLU A 98 -9.17 -13.29 33.06
N LEU A 99 -9.34 -14.51 32.52
CA LEU A 99 -9.24 -14.76 31.07
C LEU A 99 -10.34 -14.01 30.30
N LEU A 100 -11.58 -13.99 30.83
CA LEU A 100 -12.67 -13.21 30.25
C LEU A 100 -12.35 -11.72 30.20
N LEU A 101 -11.84 -11.16 31.30
CA LEU A 101 -11.46 -9.75 31.37
C LEU A 101 -10.34 -9.40 30.38
N GLN A 102 -9.34 -10.27 30.24
CA GLN A 102 -8.25 -10.07 29.26
C GLN A 102 -8.77 -10.14 27.81
N ILE A 103 -9.63 -11.12 27.50
CA ILE A 103 -10.26 -11.23 26.18
C ILE A 103 -11.09 -9.97 25.87
N HIS A 104 -11.86 -9.48 26.82
CA HIS A 104 -12.67 -8.27 26.65
C HIS A 104 -11.81 -7.06 26.27
N LYS A 105 -10.71 -6.83 27.02
CA LYS A 105 -9.78 -5.72 26.74
C LYS A 105 -9.15 -5.81 25.34
N LEU A 106 -8.80 -7.01 24.88
CA LEU A 106 -8.25 -7.19 23.53
C LEU A 106 -9.31 -6.95 22.44
N VAL A 107 -10.56 -7.34 22.70
CA VAL A 107 -11.67 -7.08 21.78
C VAL A 107 -11.96 -5.58 21.70
N GLU A 108 -11.95 -4.86 22.83
CA GLU A 108 -12.04 -3.39 22.85
C GLU A 108 -10.88 -2.74 22.08
N THR A 109 -9.64 -3.20 22.31
CA THR A 109 -8.47 -2.69 21.58
C THR A 109 -8.62 -2.87 20.07
N ARG A 110 -9.17 -4.00 19.64
CA ARG A 110 -9.46 -4.26 18.23
C ARG A 110 -10.58 -3.36 17.69
N ASP A 111 -11.58 -3.05 18.50
CA ASP A 111 -12.66 -2.13 18.14
C ASP A 111 -12.09 -0.73 17.85
N PHE A 112 -11.23 -0.22 18.74
CA PHE A 112 -10.51 1.04 18.50
C PHE A 112 -9.65 1.01 17.23
N LEU A 113 -8.99 -0.11 16.94
CA LEU A 113 -8.20 -0.26 15.72
C LEU A 113 -9.05 -0.12 14.44
N VAL A 114 -10.30 -0.61 14.48
CA VAL A 114 -11.26 -0.50 13.37
C VAL A 114 -11.73 0.94 13.20
N ASP A 115 -12.00 1.64 14.30
CA ASP A 115 -12.37 3.05 14.25
C ASP A 115 -11.23 3.92 13.70
N ASP A 116 -9.99 3.66 14.14
CA ASP A 116 -8.80 4.39 13.70
C ASP A 116 -8.55 4.24 12.20
N VAL A 117 -8.64 3.01 11.65
CA VAL A 117 -8.43 2.79 10.21
C VAL A 117 -9.53 3.41 9.35
N GLU A 118 -10.78 3.43 9.82
CA GLU A 118 -11.86 4.12 9.08
C GLU A 118 -11.67 5.64 9.14
N PHE A 119 -11.20 6.19 10.26
CA PHE A 119 -10.86 7.60 10.37
C PHE A 119 -9.76 8.00 9.39
N GLU A 120 -8.69 7.21 9.31
CA GLU A 120 -7.59 7.47 8.36
C GLU A 120 -8.08 7.41 6.92
N ARG A 121 -8.93 6.43 6.58
CA ARG A 121 -9.53 6.32 5.24
C ARG A 121 -10.41 7.52 4.87
N LEU A 122 -11.11 8.11 5.84
CA LEU A 122 -11.91 9.31 5.61
C LEU A 122 -11.03 10.54 5.39
N ARG A 123 -9.94 10.68 6.17
CA ARG A 123 -8.93 11.73 5.98
C ARG A 123 -8.32 11.67 4.58
N GLU A 124 -7.81 10.51 4.16
CA GLU A 124 -7.17 10.35 2.85
C GLU A 124 -8.11 10.74 1.69
N LYS A 125 -9.39 10.40 1.78
CA LYS A 125 -10.40 10.78 0.78
C LYS A 125 -10.63 12.28 0.70
N GLU A 126 -10.63 12.97 1.84
CA GLU A 126 -10.80 14.42 1.84
C GLU A 126 -9.55 15.12 1.28
N GLU A 127 -8.35 14.65 1.63
CA GLU A 127 -7.09 15.16 1.08
C GLU A 127 -7.02 14.99 -0.45
N ASP A 128 -7.42 13.82 -0.98
CA ASP A 128 -7.46 13.57 -2.43
C ASP A 128 -8.51 14.45 -3.13
N LYS A 129 -9.65 14.70 -2.47
CA LYS A 129 -10.71 15.58 -2.98
C LYS A 129 -10.25 17.03 -3.02
N GLU A 130 -9.64 17.54 -1.96
CA GLU A 130 -9.07 18.89 -1.92
C GLU A 130 -8.03 19.09 -3.02
N MET A 131 -7.18 18.09 -3.27
CA MET A 131 -6.19 18.12 -4.35
C MET A 131 -6.86 18.16 -5.73
N ALA A 132 -7.89 17.35 -5.97
CA ALA A 132 -8.64 17.34 -7.23
C ALA A 132 -9.40 18.66 -7.45
N ASP A 133 -10.04 19.19 -6.42
CA ASP A 133 -10.75 20.48 -6.45
C ASP A 133 -9.79 21.64 -6.72
N PHE A 134 -8.59 21.61 -6.12
CA PHE A 134 -7.55 22.59 -6.41
C PHE A 134 -7.14 22.56 -7.88
N LEU A 135 -6.83 21.38 -8.44
CA LEU A 135 -6.45 21.24 -9.85
C LEU A 135 -7.56 21.68 -10.79
N THR A 136 -8.80 21.28 -10.54
CA THR A 136 -9.94 21.69 -11.37
C THR A 136 -10.17 23.20 -11.31
N SER A 137 -10.04 23.83 -10.14
CA SER A 137 -10.20 25.29 -9.98
C SER A 137 -9.12 26.11 -10.69
N LYS A 138 -7.89 25.59 -10.80
CA LYS A 138 -6.74 26.26 -11.42
C LYS A 138 -6.64 26.05 -12.93
N PHE A 139 -7.10 24.89 -13.42
CA PHE A 139 -6.89 24.47 -14.81
C PHE A 139 -8.17 24.37 -15.64
N THR A 140 -9.36 24.66 -15.10
CA THR A 140 -10.55 24.84 -15.93
C THR A 140 -10.59 26.27 -16.51
N PRO A 141 -10.49 26.46 -17.84
CA PRO A 141 -10.78 27.74 -18.44
C PRO A 141 -12.27 28.02 -18.21
N LYS A 142 -12.62 29.25 -17.79
CA LYS A 142 -14.01 29.73 -17.83
C LYS A 142 -14.48 29.74 -19.28
N ILE A 143 -14.98 28.61 -19.78
CA ILE A 143 -15.70 28.57 -21.05
C ILE A 143 -16.98 29.36 -20.83
N THR A 144 -16.99 30.58 -21.37
CA THR A 144 -18.21 31.36 -21.56
C THR A 144 -19.20 30.50 -22.34
N ARG A 145 -20.23 30.01 -21.64
CA ARG A 145 -21.35 29.29 -22.22
C ARG A 145 -22.10 30.19 -23.20
N THR A 146 -21.73 30.17 -24.47
CA THR A 146 -22.67 30.47 -25.54
C THR A 146 -23.52 29.22 -25.75
N ALA A 147 -24.83 29.40 -25.57
CA ALA A 147 -25.83 28.35 -25.66
C ALA A 147 -25.75 27.60 -27.00
N ARG A 148 -25.46 26.30 -26.96
CA ARG A 148 -25.80 25.38 -28.06
C ARG A 148 -26.69 24.26 -27.53
N ARG A 149 -27.94 24.39 -27.98
CA ARG A 149 -29.07 23.45 -28.05
C ARG A 149 -28.85 22.01 -27.55
N ARG A 150 -29.73 21.62 -26.62
CA ARG A 150 -30.10 20.25 -26.26
C ARG A 150 -30.47 19.42 -27.49
N MET A 151 -29.95 18.20 -27.57
CA MET A 151 -30.62 17.02 -28.16
C MET A 151 -30.23 15.78 -27.34
N PRO A 152 -31.16 14.84 -27.06
CA PRO A 152 -30.87 13.66 -26.26
C PRO A 152 -30.44 12.49 -27.15
N SER A 153 -29.38 11.79 -26.78
CA SER A 153 -29.03 10.49 -27.38
C SER A 153 -28.59 9.50 -26.30
N ARG A 154 -29.52 8.58 -26.02
CA ARG A 154 -29.36 7.14 -25.84
C ARG A 154 -28.23 6.65 -24.91
N ALA A 155 -28.68 6.05 -23.81
CA ALA A 155 -27.89 5.29 -22.86
C ALA A 155 -26.96 4.28 -23.53
N GLN A 156 -25.68 4.36 -23.18
CA GLN A 156 -24.75 3.24 -23.24
C GLN A 156 -24.32 2.93 -21.81
N GLN A 157 -24.69 1.73 -21.36
CA GLN A 157 -24.23 1.13 -20.12
C GLN A 157 -22.72 0.94 -20.20
N ALA A 158 -21.97 1.66 -19.36
CA ALA A 158 -20.60 1.30 -19.05
C ALA A 158 -20.67 0.16 -18.01
N SER A 159 -20.40 -1.06 -18.46
CA SER A 159 -20.17 -2.21 -17.59
C SER A 159 -18.94 -1.95 -16.71
N SER A 160 -19.13 -1.91 -15.40
CA SER A 160 -18.02 -2.01 -14.45
C SER A 160 -17.47 -3.44 -14.47
N PRO A 161 -16.15 -3.64 -14.56
CA PRO A 161 -15.57 -4.90 -14.13
C PRO A 161 -15.45 -4.85 -12.61
N PHE A 162 -16.41 -5.48 -11.95
CA PHE A 162 -16.27 -6.00 -10.60
C PHE A 162 -15.03 -6.90 -10.53
N SER A 163 -13.95 -6.40 -9.95
CA SER A 163 -12.85 -7.26 -9.49
C SER A 163 -13.23 -7.89 -8.16
N LYS A 164 -14.07 -8.93 -8.25
CA LYS A 164 -14.24 -9.92 -7.17
C LYS A 164 -13.00 -10.81 -7.13
N THR A 165 -11.93 -10.32 -6.49
CA THR A 165 -10.83 -11.19 -6.07
C THR A 165 -10.26 -10.63 -4.78
N GLY A 166 -10.62 -11.24 -3.65
CA GLY A 166 -10.14 -10.80 -2.34
C GLY A 166 -10.80 -11.45 -1.12
N LEU A 167 -11.80 -12.33 -1.31
CA LEU A 167 -12.41 -13.08 -0.20
C LEU A 167 -11.96 -14.54 -0.20
N THR A 168 -10.65 -14.79 -0.10
CA THR A 168 -10.11 -16.14 0.14
C THR A 168 -8.90 -16.14 1.08
N LEU A 169 -8.87 -15.27 2.09
CA LEU A 169 -7.85 -15.34 3.14
C LEU A 169 -8.38 -15.23 4.58
N LEU A 170 -9.63 -15.62 4.83
CA LEU A 170 -10.17 -15.76 6.19
C LEU A 170 -10.91 -17.09 6.40
N LYS A 171 -10.36 -18.19 5.87
CA LYS A 171 -10.90 -19.55 6.09
C LYS A 171 -10.35 -20.26 7.34
N GLU A 172 -9.66 -19.55 8.24
CA GLU A 172 -9.06 -20.15 9.44
C GLU A 172 -9.32 -19.38 10.75
N CYS A 173 -10.27 -18.41 10.79
CA CYS A 173 -10.59 -17.69 12.03
C CYS A 173 -11.84 -18.19 12.76
N CYS A 174 -12.62 -19.10 12.19
CA CYS A 174 -13.82 -19.64 12.83
C CYS A 174 -13.88 -21.17 12.70
N GLY A 175 -13.19 -21.88 13.57
CA GLY A 175 -13.23 -23.34 13.69
C GLY A 175 -14.50 -23.88 14.37
N PHE A 176 -15.67 -23.28 14.16
CA PHE A 176 -16.96 -23.81 14.64
C PHE A 176 -18.08 -23.56 13.61
N PRO A 177 -18.92 -24.58 13.30
CA PRO A 177 -20.11 -24.37 12.49
C PRO A 177 -21.18 -23.72 13.36
N CYS A 178 -21.30 -22.38 13.29
CA CYS A 178 -22.45 -21.69 13.86
C CYS A 178 -23.64 -21.95 12.94
N SER A 179 -24.48 -22.94 13.28
CA SER A 179 -25.77 -23.13 12.62
C SER A 179 -26.72 -22.04 13.11
N ILE A 180 -27.02 -21.08 12.25
CA ILE A 180 -28.11 -20.15 12.45
C ILE A 180 -29.41 -20.92 12.18
N MET A 181 -30.23 -21.11 13.23
CA MET A 181 -31.68 -21.24 13.09
C MET A 181 -32.31 -19.86 13.22
#